data_AF-A0A943J0V6-F1
#
_entry.id   AF-A0A943J0V6-F1
#
_cell.length_a   1.000
_cell.length_b   1.000
_cell.length_c   1.000
_cell.angle_alpha   90.00
_cell.angle_beta   90.00
_cell.angle_gamma   90.00
#
_symmetry.space_group_name_H-M   'P 1'
#
loop_
_entity.id
_entity.type
_entity.pdbx_description
1 polymer ?
#
loop_
_entity_poly.entity_id
_entity_poly.type
_entity_poly.pdbx_seq_one_letter_code
_entity_poly.pdbx_strand_id
1 'polypeptide(L)'
;KLSDCTISGDAAMGFYPSVYIVVPDFASAVAPLSELLDYNGNEMVSLRWFYGFNTDVPTEKHAEMETEIFTAIGNVAEDIESAHGFSCESREEESVSYYSTFGGLFFLGALLSVVFIFAAVLIIYYKQTSEGYEDQARFEIMQKVGMTKKEIRKSINSQLLTVFFLPLIFSAMHLAFSFPIIRKILLLFNLNDVFLFAVTTVICFICFALLYTFVYRITSNSYYAIVSGQKRRRNQ
;
A
#
# COMPACT_ATOMS: atom_id res chain seq x y z
N LYS A 1 22.59 31.00 -2.15
CA LYS A 1 21.21 31.57 -2.19
C LYS A 1 20.30 30.68 -1.34
N LEU A 2 19.13 31.15 -0.90
CA LEU A 2 18.20 30.31 -0.11
C LEU A 2 17.82 29.00 -0.84
N SER A 3 17.84 29.04 -2.17
CA SER A 3 17.65 27.89 -3.07
C SER A 3 18.71 26.79 -2.97
N ASP A 4 19.87 27.11 -2.41
CA ASP A 4 21.03 26.20 -2.31
C ASP A 4 21.14 25.62 -0.90
N CYS A 5 20.23 26.01 0.01
CA CYS A 5 20.17 25.48 1.37
C CYS A 5 19.54 24.08 1.30
N THR A 6 20.35 23.04 1.53
CA THR A 6 19.88 21.66 1.57
C THR A 6 18.96 21.46 2.78
N ILE A 7 17.69 21.16 2.51
CA ILE A 7 16.74 20.67 3.52
C ILE A 7 17.30 19.33 4.04
N SER A 8 17.51 19.21 5.36
CA SER A 8 17.98 17.95 5.94
C SER A 8 16.93 16.84 5.74
N GLY A 9 17.39 15.60 5.59
CA GLY A 9 16.50 14.43 5.47
C GLY A 9 15.51 14.35 6.63
N ASP A 10 15.97 14.63 7.84
CA ASP A 10 15.15 14.74 9.05
C ASP A 10 14.00 15.75 8.91
N ALA A 11 14.29 16.94 8.41
CA ALA A 11 13.28 17.98 8.27
C ALA A 11 12.35 17.76 7.06
N ALA A 12 12.77 16.95 6.09
CA ALA A 12 11.93 16.46 4.99
C ALA A 12 11.02 15.30 5.43
N MET A 13 11.50 14.44 6.34
CA MET A 13 10.78 13.27 6.82
C MET A 13 9.86 13.55 8.03
N GLY A 14 10.12 14.62 8.77
CA GLY A 14 9.37 15.02 9.95
C GLY A 14 7.88 15.27 9.67
N PHE A 15 7.02 14.68 10.48
CA PHE A 15 5.57 14.97 10.48
C PHE A 15 5.21 16.23 11.28
N TYR A 16 6.20 16.85 11.93
CA TYR A 16 6.06 18.08 12.69
C TYR A 16 6.45 19.30 11.84
N PRO A 17 5.85 20.48 12.07
CA PRO A 17 6.21 21.69 11.35
C PRO A 17 7.68 22.05 11.60
N SER A 18 8.45 22.25 10.53
CA SER A 18 9.82 22.75 10.57
C SER A 18 9.86 24.21 10.12
N VAL A 19 10.68 25.02 10.78
CA VAL A 19 10.91 26.44 10.43
C VAL A 19 12.39 26.62 10.14
N TYR A 20 12.70 27.19 8.99
CA TYR A 20 14.07 27.52 8.59
C TYR A 20 14.32 29.00 8.83
N ILE A 21 15.28 29.32 9.70
CA ILE A 21 15.68 30.69 10.02
C ILE A 21 17.11 30.89 9.52
N VAL A 22 17.29 31.87 8.65
CA VAL A 22 18.63 32.26 8.16
C VAL A 22 19.06 33.50 8.93
N VAL A 23 20.15 33.37 9.67
CA VAL A 23 20.69 34.42 10.54
C VAL A 23 22.04 34.91 10.04
N PRO A 24 22.37 36.21 10.20
CA PRO A 24 23.67 36.75 9.81
C PRO A 24 24.81 36.33 10.77
N ASP A 25 24.49 36.09 12.05
CA ASP A 25 25.41 35.54 13.04
C ASP A 25 24.71 34.43 13.83
N PHE A 26 25.26 33.22 13.75
CA PHE A 26 24.70 32.04 14.41
C PHE A 26 24.91 32.10 15.93
N ALA A 27 26.07 32.58 16.39
CA ALA A 27 26.41 32.57 17.81
C ALA A 27 25.46 33.48 18.62
N SER A 28 25.24 34.71 18.16
CA SER A 28 24.30 35.62 18.80
C SER A 28 22.85 35.14 18.73
N ALA A 29 22.47 34.43 17.66
CA ALA A 29 21.10 33.94 17.50
C ALA A 29 20.78 32.74 18.41
N VAL A 30 21.76 31.87 18.67
CA VAL A 30 21.57 30.65 19.45
C VAL A 30 21.81 30.85 20.95
N ALA A 31 22.66 31.81 21.36
CA ALA A 31 22.93 32.10 22.77
C ALA A 31 21.68 32.18 23.68
N PRO A 32 20.61 32.94 23.33
CA PRO A 32 19.41 32.98 24.17
C PRO A 32 18.58 31.68 24.14
N LEU A 33 18.76 30.84 23.12
CA LEU A 33 18.05 29.57 22.98
C LEU A 33 18.69 28.46 23.82
N SER A 34 20.02 28.46 23.94
CA SER A 34 20.76 27.50 24.76
C SER A 34 20.52 27.66 26.27
N GLU A 35 20.05 28.81 26.73
CA GLU A 35 19.72 29.05 28.14
C GLU A 35 18.31 28.58 28.54
N LEU A 36 17.50 28.10 27.57
CA LEU A 36 16.13 27.67 27.83
C LEU A 36 16.10 26.31 28.52
N LEU A 37 15.49 26.27 29.70
CA LEU A 37 15.27 25.05 30.48
C LEU A 37 13.78 24.70 30.57
N ASP A 38 13.48 23.40 30.50
CA ASP A 38 12.13 22.88 30.71
C ASP A 38 11.71 22.99 32.19
N TYR A 39 10.49 22.58 32.50
CA TYR A 39 9.96 22.63 33.87
C TYR A 39 10.73 21.73 34.87
N ASN A 40 11.54 20.79 34.38
CA ASN A 40 12.39 19.91 35.18
C ASN A 40 13.84 20.42 35.25
N GLY A 41 14.18 21.52 34.57
CA GLY A 41 15.54 22.05 34.50
C GLY A 41 16.44 21.42 33.42
N ASN A 42 15.88 20.70 32.44
CA ASN A 42 16.63 20.15 31.32
C ASN A 42 16.72 21.15 30.16
N GLU A 43 17.82 21.13 29.40
CA GLU A 43 17.97 21.92 28.18
C GLU A 43 16.84 21.64 27.19
N MET A 44 16.18 22.70 26.72
CA MET A 44 15.07 22.60 25.75
C MET A 44 15.55 22.53 24.30
N VAL A 45 16.82 22.86 24.05
CA VAL A 45 17.36 23.05 22.70
C VAL A 45 18.59 22.17 22.53
N SER A 46 18.53 21.26 21.56
CA SER A 46 19.67 20.46 21.13
C SER A 46 20.21 20.99 19.81
N LEU A 47 21.52 21.24 19.75
CA LEU A 47 22.20 21.69 18.54
C LEU A 47 22.73 20.50 17.77
N ARG A 48 22.40 20.44 16.48
CA ARG A 48 22.90 19.42 15.54
C ARG A 48 23.54 20.12 14.35
N TRP A 49 24.75 19.72 14.03
CA TRP A 49 25.44 20.13 12.80
C TRP A 49 25.12 19.13 11.69
N PHE A 50 24.82 19.65 10.50
CA PHE A 50 24.52 18.85 9.32
C PHE A 50 25.47 19.25 8.19
N TYR A 51 26.11 18.25 7.57
CA TYR A 51 26.96 18.44 6.40
C TYR A 51 26.61 17.40 5.36
N GLY A 52 26.31 17.85 4.14
CA GLY A 52 26.00 16.98 3.00
C GLY A 52 26.87 17.33 1.80
N PHE A 53 27.30 16.33 1.07
CA PHE A 53 28.11 16.48 -0.14
C PHE A 53 27.73 15.42 -1.17
N ASN A 54 27.94 15.73 -2.45
CA ASN A 54 27.79 14.75 -3.53
C ASN A 54 29.13 14.06 -3.78
N THR A 55 29.08 12.78 -4.14
CA THR A 55 30.25 11.98 -4.50
C THR A 55 30.07 11.36 -5.88
N ASP A 56 31.14 11.33 -6.68
CA ASP A 56 31.19 10.64 -7.97
C ASP A 56 31.71 9.19 -7.83
N VAL A 57 31.90 8.72 -6.60
CA VAL A 57 32.36 7.36 -6.32
C VAL A 57 31.33 6.35 -6.89
N PRO A 58 31.77 5.24 -7.52
CA PRO A 58 30.84 4.22 -8.00
C PRO A 58 30.01 3.61 -6.85
N THR A 59 28.74 3.29 -7.09
CA THR A 59 27.79 2.75 -6.09
C THR A 59 28.35 1.59 -5.26
N GLU A 60 29.15 0.71 -5.88
CA GLU A 60 29.78 -0.45 -5.22
C GLU A 60 30.74 -0.05 -4.07
N LYS A 61 31.28 1.17 -4.12
CA LYS A 61 32.21 1.71 -3.13
C LYS A 61 31.56 2.66 -2.12
N HIS A 62 30.26 2.94 -2.24
CA HIS A 62 29.58 3.84 -1.31
C HIS A 62 29.58 3.30 0.13
N ALA A 63 29.39 2.00 0.30
CA ALA A 63 29.41 1.37 1.63
C ALA A 63 30.80 1.44 2.30
N GLU A 64 31.88 1.27 1.52
CA GLU A 64 33.26 1.42 2.01
C GLU A 64 33.53 2.87 2.42
N MET A 65 33.20 3.82 1.54
CA MET A 65 33.36 5.26 1.78
C MET A 65 32.58 5.71 3.03
N GLU A 66 31.34 5.24 3.19
CA GLU A 66 30.52 5.54 4.36
C GLU A 66 31.12 5.00 5.66
N THR A 67 31.61 3.76 5.64
CA THR A 67 32.28 3.15 6.80
C THR A 67 33.54 3.93 7.18
N GLU A 68 34.32 4.36 6.19
CA GLU A 68 35.50 5.20 6.41
C GLU A 68 35.14 6.56 7.00
N ILE A 69 34.11 7.22 6.48
CA ILE A 69 33.62 8.51 6.98
C ILE A 69 33.09 8.38 8.39
N PHE A 70 32.24 7.38 8.65
CA PHE A 70 31.70 7.12 9.98
C PHE A 70 32.83 6.90 11.00
N THR A 71 33.84 6.11 10.63
CA THR A 71 35.00 5.86 11.49
C THR A 71 35.83 7.12 11.72
N ALA A 72 36.12 7.88 10.66
CA ALA A 72 36.89 9.11 10.75
C ALA A 72 36.20 10.16 11.62
N ILE A 73 34.89 10.33 11.47
CA ILE A 73 34.09 11.24 12.31
C ILE A 73 34.04 10.75 13.75
N GLY A 74 33.88 9.44 13.97
CA GLY A 74 33.88 8.85 15.31
C GLY A 74 35.15 9.16 16.09
N ASN A 75 36.31 8.99 15.45
CA ASN A 75 37.60 9.30 16.08
C ASN A 75 37.73 10.78 16.44
N VAL A 76 37.25 11.69 15.58
CA VAL A 76 37.27 13.13 15.86
C VAL A 76 36.28 13.51 16.96
N ALA A 77 35.12 12.84 17.00
CA ALA A 77 34.08 13.11 17.99
C ALA A 77 34.51 12.67 19.41
N GLU A 78 35.34 11.64 19.55
CA GLU A 78 35.90 11.23 20.85
C GLU A 78 36.74 12.34 21.51
N ASP A 79 37.39 13.18 20.71
CA ASP A 79 38.22 14.30 21.20
C ASP A 79 37.39 15.55 21.54
N ILE A 80 36.08 15.58 21.25
CA ILE A 80 35.19 16.72 21.47
C ILE A 80 34.29 16.43 22.67
N GLU A 81 34.60 17.03 23.82
CA GLU A 81 33.89 16.82 25.09
C GLU A 81 32.38 17.15 25.03
N SER A 82 31.97 18.03 24.11
CA SER A 82 30.57 18.42 23.87
C SER A 82 29.86 17.62 22.77
N ALA A 83 30.50 16.61 22.17
CA ALA A 83 29.88 15.78 21.16
C ALA A 83 29.01 14.69 21.81
N HIS A 84 27.69 14.82 21.69
CA HIS A 84 26.72 13.88 22.27
C HIS A 84 26.29 12.75 21.31
N GLY A 85 26.89 12.67 20.13
CA GLY A 85 26.65 11.63 19.12
C GLY A 85 26.78 12.15 17.69
N PHE A 86 26.96 11.22 16.75
CA PHE A 86 27.00 11.51 15.32
C PHE A 86 26.29 10.40 14.54
N SER A 87 25.81 10.73 13.35
CA SER A 87 25.31 9.77 12.37
C SER A 87 25.94 10.08 11.02
N CYS A 88 26.08 9.05 10.20
CA CYS A 88 26.38 9.16 8.78
C CYS A 88 25.22 8.50 8.04
N GLU A 89 24.74 9.13 6.98
CA GLU A 89 23.64 8.63 6.17
C GLU A 89 24.04 8.68 4.70
N SER A 90 23.84 7.57 3.99
CA SER A 90 24.02 7.48 2.55
C SER A 90 22.68 7.21 1.85
N ARG A 91 22.44 7.90 0.73
CA ARG A 91 21.26 7.66 -0.10
C ARG A 91 21.20 6.21 -0.61
N GLU A 92 22.34 5.59 -0.89
CA GLU A 92 22.37 4.22 -1.41
C GLU A 92 22.02 3.21 -0.31
N GLU A 93 22.52 3.40 0.92
CA GLU A 93 22.15 2.57 2.07
C GLU A 93 20.65 2.72 2.38
N GLU A 94 20.16 3.96 2.46
CA GLU A 94 18.75 4.25 2.69
C GLU A 94 17.86 3.68 1.59
N SER A 95 18.31 3.67 0.33
CA SER A 95 17.57 3.03 -0.76
C SER A 95 17.47 1.51 -0.56
N VAL A 96 18.53 0.85 -0.10
CA VAL A 96 18.51 -0.60 0.19
C VAL A 96 17.56 -0.89 1.35
N SER A 97 17.64 -0.11 2.43
CA SER A 97 16.74 -0.19 3.59
C SER A 97 15.27 0.00 3.16
N TYR A 98 15.00 1.04 2.36
CA TYR A 98 13.69 1.32 1.79
C TYR A 98 13.14 0.14 1.00
N TYR A 99 13.88 -0.38 0.03
CA TYR A 99 13.43 -1.53 -0.77
C TYR A 99 13.26 -2.80 0.06
N SER A 100 14.08 -3.01 1.07
CA SER A 100 13.95 -4.14 1.99
C SER A 100 12.63 -4.08 2.77
N THR A 101 12.35 -2.95 3.44
CA THR A 101 11.15 -2.78 4.25
C THR A 101 9.88 -2.77 3.39
N PHE A 102 9.82 -1.93 2.36
CA PHE A 102 8.63 -1.81 1.52
C PHE A 102 8.44 -2.99 0.58
N GLY A 103 9.53 -3.64 0.14
CA GLY A 103 9.48 -4.86 -0.67
C GLY A 103 8.87 -6.04 0.07
N GLY A 104 9.22 -6.23 1.35
CA GLY A 104 8.62 -7.26 2.19
C GLY A 104 7.11 -7.04 2.39
N LEU A 105 6.70 -5.80 2.68
CA LEU A 105 5.29 -5.43 2.81
C LEU A 105 4.52 -5.61 1.49
N PHE A 106 5.12 -5.22 0.36
CA PHE A 106 4.53 -5.40 -0.95
C PHE A 106 4.33 -6.89 -1.29
N PHE A 107 5.33 -7.72 -1.03
CA PHE A 107 5.23 -9.17 -1.22
C PHE A 107 4.11 -9.77 -0.37
N LEU A 108 4.06 -9.44 0.92
CA LEU A 108 3.02 -9.92 1.84
C LEU A 108 1.63 -9.51 1.35
N GLY A 109 1.45 -8.24 0.95
CA GLY A 109 0.20 -7.73 0.41
C GLY A 109 -0.22 -8.43 -0.88
N ALA A 110 0.71 -8.63 -1.81
CA ALA A 110 0.45 -9.32 -3.07
C ALA A 110 0.09 -10.80 -2.87
N LEU A 111 0.84 -11.51 -2.04
CA LEU A 111 0.61 -12.92 -1.74
C LEU A 111 -0.75 -13.13 -1.05
N LEU A 112 -1.06 -12.34 -0.02
CA LEU A 112 -2.35 -12.40 0.65
C LEU A 112 -3.50 -12.10 -0.31
N SER A 113 -3.33 -11.09 -1.18
CA SER A 113 -4.35 -10.74 -2.19
C SER A 113 -4.63 -11.90 -3.14
N VAL A 114 -3.58 -12.57 -3.64
CA VAL A 114 -3.73 -13.74 -4.52
C VAL A 114 -4.46 -14.87 -3.80
N VAL A 115 -4.08 -15.19 -2.57
CA VAL A 115 -4.73 -16.25 -1.77
C VAL A 115 -6.20 -15.94 -1.52
N PHE A 116 -6.54 -14.71 -1.14
CA PHE A 116 -7.93 -14.30 -0.92
C PHE A 116 -8.76 -14.31 -2.20
N ILE A 117 -8.18 -13.92 -3.34
CA ILE A 117 -8.86 -14.02 -4.64
C ILE A 117 -9.16 -15.49 -4.95
N PHE A 118 -8.18 -16.40 -4.82
CA PHE A 118 -8.41 -17.83 -5.03
C PHE A 118 -9.50 -18.38 -4.11
N ALA A 119 -9.46 -18.03 -2.82
CA ALA A 119 -10.48 -18.44 -1.86
C ALA A 119 -11.87 -17.94 -2.27
N ALA A 120 -12.00 -16.65 -2.64
CA ALA A 120 -13.26 -16.07 -3.09
C ALA A 120 -13.80 -16.77 -4.35
N VAL A 121 -12.93 -17.04 -5.33
CA VAL A 121 -13.29 -17.75 -6.57
C VAL A 121 -13.79 -19.16 -6.26
N LEU A 122 -13.09 -19.91 -5.39
CA LEU A 122 -13.48 -21.26 -5.00
C LEU A 122 -14.83 -21.29 -4.30
N ILE A 123 -15.07 -20.35 -3.37
CA ILE A 123 -16.35 -20.24 -2.65
C ILE A 123 -17.49 -19.98 -3.65
N ILE A 124 -17.32 -19.01 -4.55
CA ILE A 124 -18.29 -18.67 -5.57
C ILE A 124 -18.55 -19.85 -6.51
N TYR A 125 -17.49 -20.50 -6.98
CA TYR A 125 -17.58 -21.64 -7.87
C TYR A 125 -18.36 -22.80 -7.25
N TYR A 126 -18.05 -23.13 -5.99
CA TYR A 126 -18.74 -24.18 -5.25
C TYR A 126 -20.22 -23.84 -5.06
N LYS A 127 -20.52 -22.61 -4.62
CA LYS A 127 -21.88 -22.14 -4.43
C LYS A 127 -22.71 -22.26 -5.71
N GLN A 128 -22.19 -21.75 -6.81
CA GLN A 128 -22.86 -21.80 -8.11
C GLN A 128 -23.03 -23.22 -8.64
N THR A 129 -22.04 -24.08 -8.44
CA THR A 129 -22.16 -25.49 -8.84
C THR A 129 -23.27 -26.18 -8.04
N SER A 130 -23.30 -25.96 -6.72
CA SER A 130 -24.33 -26.53 -5.84
C SER A 130 -25.74 -26.01 -6.18
N GLU A 131 -25.91 -24.69 -6.30
CA GLU A 131 -27.20 -24.08 -6.70
C GLU A 131 -27.63 -24.57 -8.08
N GLY A 132 -26.71 -24.75 -9.03
CA GLY A 132 -27.01 -25.25 -10.37
C GLY A 132 -27.55 -26.68 -10.40
N TYR A 133 -27.11 -27.56 -9.50
CA TYR A 133 -27.67 -28.91 -9.37
C TYR A 133 -29.04 -28.92 -8.69
N GLU A 134 -29.25 -28.08 -7.67
CA GLU A 134 -30.55 -27.97 -6.99
C GLU A 134 -31.63 -27.36 -7.91
N ASP A 135 -31.28 -26.29 -8.63
CA ASP A 135 -32.20 -25.58 -9.53
C ASP A 135 -32.56 -26.38 -10.78
N GLN A 136 -31.78 -27.41 -11.14
CA GLN A 136 -32.08 -28.28 -12.28
C GLN A 136 -33.45 -28.96 -12.13
N ALA A 137 -33.78 -29.43 -10.92
CA ALA A 137 -35.08 -30.05 -10.66
C ALA A 137 -36.23 -29.02 -10.68
N ARG A 138 -35.99 -27.82 -10.13
CA ARG A 138 -36.97 -26.72 -10.14
C ARG A 138 -37.23 -26.19 -11.55
N PHE A 139 -36.21 -26.18 -12.41
CA PHE A 139 -36.32 -25.81 -13.82
C PHE A 139 -37.26 -26.73 -14.59
N GLU A 140 -37.20 -28.04 -14.32
CA GLU A 140 -38.08 -29.02 -14.94
C GLU A 140 -39.55 -28.81 -14.53
N ILE A 141 -39.80 -28.43 -13.27
CA ILE A 141 -41.13 -28.07 -12.79
C ILE A 141 -41.62 -26.79 -13.48
N MET A 142 -40.81 -25.72 -13.52
CA MET A 142 -41.17 -24.44 -14.16
C MET A 142 -41.60 -24.61 -15.63
N GLN A 143 -40.97 -25.52 -16.36
CA GLN A 143 -41.40 -25.85 -17.73
C GLN A 143 -42.77 -26.54 -17.78
N LYS A 144 -43.06 -27.45 -16.83
CA LYS A 144 -44.36 -28.15 -16.74
C LYS A 144 -45.51 -27.19 -16.41
N VAL A 145 -45.23 -26.07 -15.73
CA VAL A 145 -46.24 -25.03 -15.42
C VAL A 145 -46.40 -23.99 -16.55
N GLY A 146 -45.68 -24.13 -17.66
CA GLY A 146 -45.84 -23.29 -18.85
C GLY A 146 -44.83 -22.15 -19.01
N MET A 147 -43.82 -22.02 -18.14
CA MET A 147 -42.77 -21.01 -18.34
C MET A 147 -41.89 -21.35 -19.54
N THR A 148 -41.61 -20.36 -20.37
CA THR A 148 -40.70 -20.53 -21.50
C THR A 148 -39.24 -20.56 -21.04
N LYS A 149 -38.37 -21.27 -21.79
CA LYS A 149 -36.92 -21.29 -21.52
C LYS A 149 -36.28 -19.89 -21.47
N LYS A 150 -36.85 -18.92 -22.20
CA LYS A 150 -36.40 -17.52 -22.20
C LYS A 150 -36.69 -16.82 -20.88
N GLU A 151 -37.90 -16.97 -20.35
CA GLU A 151 -38.31 -16.37 -19.07
C GLU A 151 -37.49 -16.93 -17.92
N ILE A 152 -37.28 -18.26 -17.91
CA ILE A 152 -36.48 -18.89 -16.87
C ILE A 152 -35.01 -18.42 -16.94
N ARG A 153 -34.42 -18.36 -18.13
CA ARG A 153 -33.06 -17.85 -18.32
C ARG A 153 -32.90 -16.39 -17.87
N LYS A 154 -33.91 -15.56 -18.13
CA LYS A 154 -33.91 -14.16 -17.70
C LYS A 154 -33.96 -14.04 -16.17
N SER A 155 -34.81 -14.83 -15.52
CA SER A 155 -34.93 -14.85 -14.06
C SER A 155 -33.61 -15.27 -13.39
N ILE A 156 -33.02 -16.37 -13.86
CA ILE A 156 -31.74 -16.88 -13.38
C ILE A 156 -30.63 -15.85 -13.58
N ASN A 157 -30.50 -15.27 -14.78
CA ASN A 157 -29.48 -14.25 -15.04
C ASN A 157 -29.59 -13.06 -14.09
N SER A 158 -30.80 -12.59 -13.80
CA SER A 158 -31.00 -11.46 -12.89
C SER A 158 -30.59 -11.81 -11.46
N GLN A 159 -30.91 -13.01 -10.99
CA GLN A 159 -30.53 -13.47 -9.65
C GLN A 159 -29.02 -13.63 -9.55
N LEU A 160 -28.39 -14.29 -10.53
CA LEU A 160 -26.95 -14.48 -10.56
C LEU A 160 -26.20 -13.15 -10.64
N LEU A 161 -26.67 -12.21 -11.47
CA LEU A 161 -26.05 -10.88 -11.57
C LEU A 161 -26.06 -10.15 -10.23
N THR A 162 -27.22 -10.10 -9.55
CA THR A 162 -27.32 -9.40 -8.26
C THR A 162 -26.43 -10.03 -7.20
N VAL A 163 -26.43 -11.36 -7.08
CA VAL A 163 -25.63 -12.07 -6.06
C VAL A 163 -24.13 -11.89 -6.29
N PHE A 164 -23.70 -11.73 -7.55
CA PHE A 164 -22.30 -11.48 -7.88
C PHE A 164 -21.89 -10.02 -7.72
N PHE A 165 -22.68 -9.06 -8.23
CA PHE A 165 -22.30 -7.65 -8.24
C PHE A 165 -22.47 -6.97 -6.87
N LEU A 166 -23.37 -7.47 -6.01
CA LEU A 166 -23.57 -6.91 -4.68
C LEU A 166 -22.29 -6.94 -3.81
N PRO A 167 -21.53 -8.05 -3.74
CA PRO A 167 -20.19 -8.05 -3.14
C PRO A 167 -19.24 -7.00 -3.71
N LEU A 168 -19.22 -6.81 -5.04
CA LEU A 168 -18.31 -5.84 -5.69
C LEU A 168 -18.64 -4.39 -5.27
N ILE A 169 -19.92 -4.03 -5.23
CA ILE A 169 -20.38 -2.72 -4.75
C ILE A 169 -20.00 -2.54 -3.28
N PHE A 170 -20.23 -3.57 -2.46
CA PHE A 170 -19.88 -3.54 -1.04
C PHE A 170 -18.37 -3.37 -0.84
N SER A 171 -17.53 -4.03 -1.63
CA SER A 171 -16.08 -3.84 -1.61
C SER A 171 -15.68 -2.41 -1.98
N ALA A 172 -16.34 -1.78 -2.98
CA ALA A 172 -16.09 -0.39 -3.33
C ALA A 172 -16.45 0.56 -2.17
N MET A 173 -17.60 0.35 -1.52
CA MET A 173 -18.01 1.12 -0.35
C MET A 173 -17.05 0.93 0.82
N HIS A 174 -16.64 -0.30 1.10
CA HIS A 174 -15.68 -0.61 2.15
C HIS A 174 -14.32 0.04 1.88
N LEU A 175 -13.84 0.02 0.63
CA LEU A 175 -12.61 0.70 0.22
C LEU A 175 -12.70 2.21 0.42
N ALA A 176 -13.82 2.83 0.03
CA ALA A 176 -14.05 4.26 0.22
C ALA A 176 -14.07 4.64 1.71
N PHE A 177 -14.70 3.82 2.56
CA PHE A 177 -14.73 4.03 4.01
C PHE A 177 -13.34 3.89 4.64
N SER A 178 -12.52 2.94 4.18
CA SER A 178 -11.18 2.66 4.72
C SER A 178 -10.11 3.63 4.21
N PHE A 179 -10.34 4.32 3.09
CA PHE A 179 -9.39 5.26 2.48
C PHE A 179 -8.75 6.27 3.46
N PRO A 180 -9.48 7.00 4.33
CA PRO A 180 -8.87 7.94 5.27
C PRO A 180 -7.96 7.27 6.31
N ILE A 181 -8.29 6.05 6.75
CA ILE A 181 -7.49 5.31 7.73
C ILE A 181 -6.20 4.85 7.07
N ILE A 182 -6.29 4.27 5.87
CA ILE A 182 -5.12 3.83 5.10
C ILE A 182 -4.20 5.01 4.81
N ARG A 183 -4.76 6.17 4.41
CA ARG A 183 -3.98 7.40 4.20
C ARG A 183 -3.19 7.77 5.46
N LYS A 184 -3.81 7.76 6.65
CA LYS A 184 -3.11 8.08 7.90
C LYS A 184 -1.98 7.11 8.20
N ILE A 185 -2.18 5.82 7.95
CA ILE A 185 -1.12 4.82 8.08
C ILE A 185 0.02 5.13 7.11
N LEU A 186 -0.27 5.42 5.83
CA LEU A 186 0.74 5.77 4.83
C LEU A 186 1.53 7.04 5.19
N LEU A 187 0.90 8.04 5.82
CA LEU A 187 1.59 9.23 6.35
C LEU A 187 2.64 8.86 7.40
N LEU A 188 2.41 7.82 8.22
CA LEU A 188 3.41 7.34 9.18
C LEU A 188 4.63 6.71 8.50
N PHE A 189 4.48 6.24 7.25
CA PHE A 189 5.56 5.74 6.41
C PHE A 189 6.14 6.83 5.48
N ASN A 190 5.82 8.10 5.72
CA ASN A 190 6.21 9.25 4.89
C ASN A 190 5.68 9.18 3.43
N LEU A 191 4.68 8.36 3.14
CA LEU A 191 4.04 8.28 1.82
C LEU A 191 2.94 9.33 1.72
N ASN A 192 3.35 10.55 1.36
CA ASN A 192 2.50 11.74 1.41
C ASN A 192 1.71 12.03 0.11
N ASP A 193 2.02 11.35 -1.00
CA ASP A 193 1.36 11.59 -2.29
C ASP A 193 -0.03 10.95 -2.35
N VAL A 194 -1.04 11.76 -1.99
CA VAL A 194 -2.45 11.36 -2.01
C VAL A 194 -2.95 11.08 -3.42
N PHE A 195 -2.43 11.79 -4.43
CA PHE A 195 -2.85 11.61 -5.82
C PHE A 195 -2.37 10.25 -6.34
N LEU A 196 -1.09 9.94 -6.13
CA LEU A 196 -0.52 8.65 -6.49
C LEU A 196 -1.24 7.49 -5.78
N PHE A 197 -1.52 7.65 -4.48
CA PHE A 197 -2.28 6.66 -3.72
C PHE A 197 -3.70 6.46 -4.28
N ALA A 198 -4.42 7.54 -4.59
CA ALA A 198 -5.78 7.46 -5.13
C ALA A 198 -5.81 6.80 -6.51
N VAL A 199 -4.90 7.19 -7.42
CA VAL A 199 -4.78 6.59 -8.76
C VAL A 199 -4.47 5.11 -8.67
N THR A 200 -3.49 4.72 -7.84
CA THR A 200 -3.11 3.32 -7.63
C THR A 200 -4.28 2.51 -7.08
N THR A 201 -5.03 3.07 -6.12
CA THR A 201 -6.23 2.44 -5.55
C THR A 201 -7.30 2.19 -6.62
N VAL A 202 -7.56 3.17 -7.50
CA VAL A 202 -8.53 3.03 -8.59
C VAL A 202 -8.09 1.97 -9.60
N ILE A 203 -6.81 1.96 -9.99
CA ILE A 203 -6.26 0.96 -10.92
C ILE A 203 -6.40 -0.45 -10.33
N CYS A 204 -6.01 -0.64 -9.06
CA CYS A 204 -6.14 -1.93 -8.37
C CYS A 204 -7.62 -2.38 -8.30
N PHE A 205 -8.54 -1.46 -8.01
CA PHE A 205 -9.97 -1.78 -7.98
C PHE A 205 -10.50 -2.18 -9.37
N ILE A 206 -10.08 -1.50 -10.44
CA ILE A 206 -10.45 -1.87 -11.82
C ILE A 206 -9.91 -3.26 -12.17
N CYS A 207 -8.64 -3.54 -11.87
CA CYS A 207 -8.05 -4.88 -12.08
C CYS A 207 -8.84 -5.95 -11.33
N PHE A 208 -9.17 -5.71 -10.06
CA PHE A 208 -10.00 -6.61 -9.26
C PHE A 208 -11.40 -6.81 -9.86
N ALA A 209 -12.08 -5.75 -10.26
CA ALA A 209 -13.41 -5.81 -10.87
C ALA A 209 -13.40 -6.59 -12.20
N LEU A 210 -12.37 -6.43 -13.02
CA LEU A 210 -12.19 -7.18 -14.27
C LEU A 210 -11.99 -8.68 -13.98
N LEU A 211 -11.12 -9.02 -13.03
CA LEU A 211 -10.88 -10.41 -12.63
C LEU A 211 -12.17 -11.04 -12.06
N TYR A 212 -12.89 -10.30 -11.21
CA TYR A 212 -14.15 -10.75 -10.64
C TYR A 212 -15.23 -10.97 -11.71
N THR A 213 -15.33 -10.08 -12.70
CA THR A 213 -16.23 -10.22 -13.84
C THR A 213 -15.86 -11.41 -14.74
N PHE A 214 -14.57 -11.67 -14.91
CA PHE A 214 -14.07 -12.85 -15.64
C PHE A 214 -14.48 -14.15 -14.93
N VAL A 215 -14.33 -14.20 -13.60
CA VAL A 215 -14.78 -15.33 -12.78
C VAL A 215 -16.28 -15.54 -12.92
N TYR A 216 -17.09 -14.48 -12.80
CA TYR A 216 -18.53 -14.54 -13.03
C TYR A 216 -18.87 -15.23 -14.35
N ARG A 217 -18.20 -14.84 -15.44
CA ARG A 217 -18.44 -15.42 -16.76
C ARG A 217 -18.13 -16.92 -16.81
N ILE A 218 -17.04 -17.36 -16.18
CA ILE A 218 -16.69 -18.80 -16.10
C ILE A 218 -17.76 -19.54 -15.30
N THR A 219 -18.12 -19.01 -14.13
CA THR A 219 -19.01 -19.71 -13.21
C THR A 219 -20.45 -19.76 -13.72
N SER A 220 -20.95 -18.67 -14.31
CA SER A 220 -22.27 -18.63 -14.93
C SER A 220 -22.37 -19.63 -16.10
N ASN A 221 -21.30 -19.77 -16.89
CA ASN A 221 -21.27 -20.75 -17.98
C ASN A 221 -21.33 -22.19 -17.45
N SER A 222 -20.64 -22.50 -16.35
CA SER A 222 -20.74 -23.80 -15.68
C SER A 222 -22.16 -24.05 -15.16
N TYR A 223 -22.77 -23.08 -14.48
CA TYR A 223 -24.17 -23.16 -14.02
C TYR A 223 -25.12 -23.44 -15.20
N TYR A 224 -24.99 -22.68 -16.30
CA TYR A 224 -25.79 -22.88 -17.50
C TYR A 224 -25.60 -24.25 -18.15
N ALA A 225 -24.37 -24.75 -18.21
CA ALA A 225 -24.08 -26.06 -18.78
C ALA A 225 -24.71 -27.20 -17.96
N ILE A 226 -24.82 -27.04 -16.64
CA ILE A 226 -25.48 -27.98 -15.73
C ILE A 226 -27.00 -27.93 -15.94
N VAL A 227 -27.62 -26.76 -15.81
CA VAL A 227 -29.09 -26.60 -15.89
C VAL A 227 -29.64 -26.92 -17.28
N SER A 228 -28.91 -26.60 -18.37
CA SER A 228 -29.35 -26.88 -19.74
C SER A 228 -29.14 -28.33 -20.20
N GLY A 229 -28.51 -29.19 -19.39
CA GLY A 229 -28.27 -30.60 -19.70
C GLY A 229 -27.23 -30.86 -20.78
N GLN A 230 -26.46 -29.86 -21.23
CA GLN A 230 -25.44 -30.03 -22.28
C GLN A 230 -24.35 -31.05 -21.91
N LYS A 231 -24.01 -31.19 -20.63
CA LYS A 231 -23.02 -32.19 -20.16
C LYS A 231 -23.49 -33.64 -20.39
N ARG A 232 -24.81 -33.88 -20.46
CA ARG A 232 -25.42 -35.20 -20.66
C ARG A 232 -25.42 -35.65 -22.14
N ARG A 233 -25.34 -34.71 -23.09
CA ARG A 233 -25.28 -34.98 -24.55
C ARG A 233 -23.88 -35.19 -25.12
N ARG A 234 -22.83 -34.90 -24.34
CA ARG A 234 -21.42 -35.02 -24.78
C ARG A 234 -20.75 -36.33 -24.34
N ASN A 235 -21.41 -37.06 -23.43
CA ASN A 235 -20.98 -38.37 -22.92
C ASN A 235 -21.94 -39.51 -23.37
N GLN A 236 -22.78 -39.24 -24.38
CA GLN A 236 -23.53 -40.22 -25.18
C GLN A 236 -23.06 -40.08 -26.62
#